data_AF-A0A6C8G4G6-F1
#
_entry.id   AF-A0A6C8G4G6-F1
#
_cell.length_a   1.000
_cell.length_b   1.000
_cell.length_c   1.000
_cell.angle_alpha   90.00
_cell.angle_beta   90.00
_cell.angle_gamma   90.00
#
_symmetry.space_group_name_H-M   'P 1'
#
loop_
_entity.id
_entity.type
_entity.pdbx_description
1 polymer ?
#
loop_
_entity_poly.entity_id
_entity_poly.type
_entity_poly.pdbx_seq_one_letter_code
_entity_poly.pdbx_strand_id
1 'polypeptide(L)' 'MNKITKRTFTSEFRLECVQLIVVKGYSYRQASEAMNVGSTTKDSPDA' A
#
# COMPACT_ATOMS: atom_id res chain seq x y z
N MET A 1 -0.55 -15.93 -22.16
CA MET A 1 0.57 -15.27 -21.47
C MET A 1 0.17 -14.94 -20.03
N ASN A 2 0.76 -15.62 -19.03
CA ASN A 2 0.49 -15.32 -17.62
C ASN A 2 1.35 -14.11 -17.21
N LYS A 3 0.81 -12.92 -17.43
CA LYS A 3 1.40 -11.67 -16.92
C LYS A 3 1.34 -11.70 -15.40
N ILE A 4 2.45 -12.08 -14.76
CA ILE A 4 2.66 -11.86 -13.33
C ILE A 4 2.79 -10.35 -13.19
N THR A 5 1.66 -9.66 -13.03
CA THR A 5 1.65 -8.24 -12.70
C THR A 5 2.24 -8.15 -11.32
N LYS A 6 3.53 -7.80 -11.23
CA LYS A 6 4.16 -7.39 -9.97
C LYS A 6 3.26 -6.30 -9.42
N ARG A 7 2.51 -6.61 -8.37
CA ARG A 7 1.55 -5.68 -7.78
C ARG A 7 2.37 -4.58 -7.12
N THR A 8 2.71 -3.57 -7.91
CA THR A 8 3.44 -2.41 -7.44
C THR A 8 2.47 -1.60 -6.63
N PHE A 9 2.78 -1.38 -5.36
CA PHE A 9 2.09 -0.36 -4.57
C PHE A 9 2.04 0.95 -5.35
N THR A 10 0.88 1.61 -5.33
CA THR A 10 0.66 2.90 -5.99
C THR A 10 1.63 3.95 -5.45
N SER A 11 1.93 4.97 -6.25
CA SER A 11 2.78 6.08 -5.82
C SER A 11 2.22 6.77 -4.55
N GLU A 12 0.90 6.87 -4.47
CA GLU A 12 0.18 7.42 -3.31
C GLU A 12 0.40 6.57 -2.06
N PHE A 13 0.31 5.24 -2.17
CA PHE A 13 0.61 4.36 -1.05
C PHE A 13 2.03 4.57 -0.51
N ARG A 14 3.01 4.72 -1.41
CA ARG A 14 4.40 4.91 -1.01
C ARG A 14 4.58 6.23 -0.26
N LEU A 15 3.95 7.30 -0.74
CA LEU A 15 4.06 8.63 -0.15
C LEU A 15 3.46 8.65 1.26
N GLU A 16 2.24 8.14 1.41
CA GLU A 16 1.55 8.10 2.70
C GLU A 16 2.26 7.15 3.69
N CYS A 17 2.78 6.00 3.22
CA CYS A 17 3.60 5.11 4.07
C CYS A 17 4.86 5.82 4.56
N VAL A 18 5.55 6.56 3.67
CA VAL A 18 6.75 7.32 4.04
C VAL A 18 6.41 8.38 5.08
N GLN A 19 5.30 9.10 4.95
CA GLN A 19 4.88 10.05 5.96
C GLN A 19 4.58 9.39 7.31
N LEU A 20 3.88 8.26 7.33
CA LEU A 20 3.62 7.56 8.59
C LEU A 20 4.90 7.08 9.27
N ILE A 21 5.86 6.57 8.50
CA ILE A 21 7.14 6.10 9.02
C ILE A 21 8.00 7.27 9.51
N VAL A 22 8.15 8.32 8.70
CA VAL A 22 9.06 9.44 8.99
C VAL A 22 8.48 10.40 10.02
N VAL A 23 7.19 10.72 9.92
CA VAL A 23 6.52 11.71 10.78
C VAL A 23 6.06 11.07 12.08
N LYS A 24 5.39 9.91 12.01
CA LYS A 24 4.85 9.24 13.20
C LYS A 24 5.79 8.20 13.81
N GLY A 25 6.92 7.91 13.15
CA GLY A 25 7.86 6.89 13.62
C GLY A 25 7.33 5.46 13.51
N TYR A 26 6.31 5.23 12.67
CA TYR A 26 5.70 3.91 12.55
C TYR A 26 6.65 2.93 11.87
N SER A 27 6.61 1.67 12.28
CA SER A 27 7.26 0.59 11.52
C SER A 27 6.48 0.32 10.22
N TYR A 28 7.15 -0.21 9.20
CA TYR A 28 6.51 -0.55 7.90
C TYR A 28 5.19 -1.34 8.06
N ARG A 29 5.16 -2.28 9.01
CA ARG A 29 3.96 -3.07 9.32
C ARG A 29 2.83 -2.21 9.90
N GLN A 30 3.15 -1.32 10.83
CA GLN A 30 2.20 -0.38 11.43
C GLN A 30 1.70 0.65 10.42
N ALA A 31 2.57 1.15 9.55
CA ALA A 31 2.18 2.06 8.47
C ALA A 31 1.21 1.35 7.49
N SER A 32 1.49 0.10 7.14
CA SER A 32 0.61 -0.73 6.31
C SER A 32 -0.76 -1.00 6.96
N GLU A 33 -0.78 -1.33 8.25
CA GLU A 33 -2.02 -1.51 9.03
C GLU A 33 -2.81 -0.21 9.18
N ALA A 34 -2.13 0.90 9.48
CA ALA A 34 -2.74 2.23 9.60
C ALA A 34 -3.35 2.71 8.27
N MET A 35 -2.77 2.30 7.15
CA MET A 35 -3.29 2.58 5.81
C MET A 35 -4.32 1.54 5.33
N ASN A 36 -4.65 0.54 6.16
CA ASN A 36 -5.59 -0.54 5.85
C ASN A 36 -5.24 -1.34 4.58
N VAL A 37 -3.96 -1.43 4.21
CA VAL A 37 -3.52 -1.98 2.91
C VAL A 37 -3.37 -3.50 2.97
N GLY A 38 -3.92 -4.10 4.01
CA GLY A 38 -3.77 -5.50 4.39
C GLY A 38 -4.91 -6.43 3.99
N SER A 39 -5.98 -5.98 3.31
CA SER A 39 -7.07 -6.92 2.94
C SER A 39 -7.86 -6.58 1.68
N THR A 40 -7.87 -5.32 1.24
CA THR A 40 -8.68 -4.85 0.09
C THR A 40 -7.89 -4.71 -1.20
N THR A 41 -6.91 -5.58 -1.39
CA THR A 41 -6.52 -5.98 -2.75
C THR A 41 -7.68 -6.68 -3.51
N LYS A 42 -8.86 -6.83 -2.89
CA LYS A 42 -10.13 -7.11 -3.56
C LYS A 42 -10.68 -5.83 -4.20
N ASP A 43 -10.83 -5.91 -5.52
CA ASP A 43 -11.50 -4.96 -6.41
C ASP A 43 -10.92 -3.55 -6.48
N SER A 44 -10.08 -3.34 -7.48
CA SER A 44 -10.18 -2.13 -8.30
C SER A 44 -11.57 -2.09 -8.95
N PRO A 45 -12.50 -1.19 -8.57
CA PRO A 45 -13.64 -0.88 -9.41
C PRO A 45 -13.12 -0.01 -10.57
N ASP A 46 -12.83 -0.63 -11.71
CA ASP A 46 -13.21 -0.11 -13.04
C ASP A 46 -12.52 -0.89 -14.18
N ALA A 47 -13.34 -1.19 -15.19
CA ALA A 47 -13.10 -1.76 -16.52
C ALA A 47 -13.06 -3.28 -16.68
#